data_AF-X1DLS2-F1
#
_entry.id   AF-X1DLS2-F1
#
_cell.length_a   1.000
_cell.length_b   1.000
_cell.length_c   1.000
_cell.angle_alpha   90.00
_cell.angle_beta   90.00
_cell.angle_gamma   90.00
#
_symmetry.space_group_name_H-M   'P 1'
#
loop_
_entity.id
_entity.type
_entity.pdbx_description
1 polymer ?
#
loop_
_entity_poly.entity_id
_entity_poly.type
_entity_poly.pdbx_seq_one_letter_code
_entity_poly.pdbx_strand_id
1 'polypeptide(L)' 'MSSYILLYPLFLPLIAGIVCLLIPRKGIKEGLSLGVSLTTFILALIIFTAKELVFTR' A
#
# COMPACT_ATOMS: atom_id res chain seq x y z
N MET A 1 -15.58 -5.07 8.34
CA MET A 1 -14.12 -4.83 8.55
C MET A 1 -13.91 -3.59 9.42
N SER A 2 -12.91 -3.58 10.32
CA SER A 2 -12.62 -2.38 11.11
C SER A 2 -12.04 -1.27 10.23
N SER A 3 -12.48 -0.01 10.42
CA SER A 3 -12.09 1.15 9.60
C SER A 3 -10.57 1.36 9.53
N TYR A 4 -9.82 0.81 10.48
CA TYR A 4 -8.36 0.80 10.46
C TYR A 4 -7.75 0.08 9.26
N ILE A 5 -8.51 -0.73 8.51
CA ILE A 5 -7.98 -1.44 7.34
C ILE A 5 -7.61 -0.49 6.19
N LEU A 6 -8.23 0.69 6.13
CA LEU A 6 -7.93 1.75 5.17
C LEU A 6 -6.56 2.39 5.41
N LEU A 7 -5.99 2.22 6.61
CA LEU A 7 -4.67 2.76 6.96
C LEU A 7 -3.52 1.93 6.38
N TYR A 8 -3.73 0.63 6.12
CA TYR A 8 -2.70 -0.23 5.55
C TYR A 8 -2.20 0.24 4.17
N PRO A 9 -3.06 0.54 3.18
CA PRO A 9 -2.59 1.06 1.89
C PRO A 9 -1.95 2.46 1.98
N LEU A 10 -2.15 3.18 3.08
CA LEU A 10 -1.52 4.48 3.35
C LEU A 10 -0.13 4.35 3.98
N PHE A 11 0.01 3.52 5.02
CA PHE A 11 1.28 3.37 5.74
C PHE A 11 2.29 2.49 5.00
N LEU A 12 1.84 1.50 4.23
CA LEU A 12 2.72 0.62 3.44
C LEU A 12 3.65 1.40 2.48
N PRO A 13 3.15 2.31 1.61
CA PRO A 13 4.01 3.09 0.72
C PRO A 13 4.84 4.14 1.46
N LEU A 14 4.33 4.66 2.59
CA LEU A 14 5.04 5.62 3.42
C LEU A 14 6.33 5.00 4.01
N ILE A 15 6.19 3.82 4.63
CA ILE A 15 7.32 3.08 5.20
C ILE A 15 8.29 2.65 4.09
N ALA A 16 7.76 2.16 2.96
CA ALA A 16 8.59 1.81 1.81
C ALA A 16 9.39 3.00 1.27
N GLY A 17 8.82 4.20 1.25
CA GLY A 17 9.53 5.43 0.87
C GLY A 17 10.71 5.73 1.79
N ILE A 18 10.51 5.61 3.11
CA ILE A 18 11.58 5.78 4.11
C ILE A 18 12.68 4.73 3.90
N VAL A 19 12.31 3.45 3.74
CA VAL A 19 13.24 2.36 3.48
C VAL A 19 14.00 2.57 2.16
N CYS A 20 13.35 3.11 1.13
CA CYS A 20 13.96 3.43 -0.16
C CYS A 20 15.02 4.54 -0.06
N LEU A 21 14.87 5.50 0.87
CA LEU A 21 15.89 6.52 1.15
C LEU A 21 17.14 5.92 1.80
N LEU A 22 16.97 4.92 2.67
CA LEU A 22 18.07 4.24 3.38
C LEU A 22 18.88 3.30 2.47
N ILE A 23 18.29 2.79 1.39
CA ILE A 23 18.97 1.86 0.47
C ILE A 23 19.82 2.65 -0.55
N PRO A 24 21.12 2.37 -0.72
CA PRO A 24 21.95 3.08 -1.70
C PRO A 24 21.90 2.48 -3.13
N ARG A 25 21.44 1.23 -3.29
CA ARG A 25 21.42 0.52 -4.59
C ARG A 25 20.23 0.92 -5.45
N LYS A 26 20.47 1.61 -6.57
CA LYS A 26 19.45 2.05 -7.55
C LYS A 26 18.51 0.92 -8.02
N GLY A 27 19.04 -0.23 -8.42
CA GLY A 27 18.20 -1.33 -8.93
C GLY A 27 17.25 -1.94 -7.89
N ILE A 28 17.59 -1.87 -6.59
CA ILE A 28 16.72 -2.36 -5.51
C ILE A 28 15.57 -1.37 -5.27
N LYS A 29 15.78 -0.07 -5.49
CA LYS A 29 14.75 0.96 -5.33
C LYS A 29 13.61 0.79 -6.31
N GLU A 30 13.93 0.48 -7.57
CA GLU A 30 12.92 0.27 -8.61
C GLU A 30 12.07 -0.97 -8.31
N GLY A 31 12.73 -2.08 -7.93
CA GLY A 31 12.03 -3.31 -7.52
C GLY A 31 11.15 -3.10 -6.28
N LEU A 32 11.65 -2.38 -5.27
CA LEU A 32 10.91 -2.05 -4.06
C LEU A 32 9.69 -1.16 -4.39
N SER A 33 9.88 -0.13 -5.21
CA SER A 33 8.81 0.79 -5.62
C SER A 33 7.71 0.07 -6.40
N LEU A 34 8.09 -0.77 -7.38
CA LEU A 34 7.14 -1.58 -8.15
C LEU A 34 6.39 -2.58 -7.26
N GLY A 35 7.11 -3.32 -6.42
CA GLY A 35 6.50 -4.33 -5.53
C GLY A 35 5.53 -3.70 -4.53
N VAL A 36 5.89 -2.58 -3.93
CA VAL A 36 5.03 -1.87 -2.97
C VAL A 36 3.83 -1.28 -3.67
N SER A 37 4.00 -0.66 -4.85
CA SER A 37 2.89 -0.10 -5.65
C SER A 37 1.90 -1.18 -6.09
N LEU A 38 2.40 -2.36 -6.48
CA LEU A 38 1.56 -3.49 -6.85
C LEU A 38 0.78 -4.02 -5.63
N THR A 39 1.44 -4.10 -4.48
CA THR A 39 0.83 -4.59 -3.24
C THR A 39 -0.25 -3.64 -2.73
N THR A 40 0.01 -2.32 -2.72
CA THR A 40 -1.00 -1.32 -2.37
C THR A 40 -2.18 -1.33 -3.34
N PHE A 41 -1.92 -1.51 -4.64
CA PHE A 41 -2.98 -1.60 -5.64
C PHE A 41 -3.88 -2.81 -5.42
N ILE A 42 -3.32 -3.99 -5.17
CA ILE A 42 -4.09 -5.20 -4.85
C ILE A 42 -4.90 -4.99 -3.56
N LEU A 43 -4.29 -4.39 -2.55
CA LEU A 43 -4.96 -4.13 -1.27
C LEU A 43 -6.13 -3.16 -1.45
N ALA A 44 -5.96 -2.12 -2.25
CA ALA A 44 -7.04 -1.20 -2.62
C ALA A 44 -8.18 -1.94 -3.36
N LEU A 45 -7.86 -2.81 -4.32
CA LEU A 45 -8.88 -3.62 -5.02
C LEU A 45 -9.66 -4.52 -4.05
N ILE A 46 -8.99 -5.18 -3.11
CA ILE A 46 -9.64 -6.03 -2.10
C ILE A 46 -10.58 -5.20 -1.23
N ILE A 47 -10.12 -4.04 -0.76
CA ILE A 47 -10.91 -3.12 0.06
C ILE A 47 -12.15 -2.66 -0.73
N PHE A 48 -11.98 -2.15 -1.94
CA PHE A 48 -13.11 -1.65 -2.74
C PHE A 48 -14.05 -2.75 -3.26
N THR A 49 -13.55 -3.97 -3.45
CA THR A 49 -14.38 -5.12 -3.88
C THR A 49 -15.08 -5.78 -2.70
N ALA A 50 -14.57 -5.63 -1.47
CA ALA A 50 -15.24 -6.11 -0.28
C ALA A 50 -16.55 -5.34 -0.09
N LYS A 51 -17.68 -6.02 -0.33
CA LYS A 51 -19.06 -5.52 -0.21
C LYS A 51 -19.41 -4.93 1.18
N GLU A 52 -18.53 -5.07 2.15
CA GLU A 52 -18.65 -4.62 3.53
C GLU A 52 -18.36 -3.11 3.72
N LEU A 53 -17.71 -2.46 2.74
CA LEU A 53 -17.49 -1.01 2.76
C LEU A 53 -18.64 -0.30 2.05
N VAL A 54 -19.85 -0.52 2.54
CA VAL A 54 -20.97 0.38 2.25
C VAL A 54 -20.63 1.70 2.94
N PHE A 55 -20.21 2.69 2.16
CA PHE A 55 -20.27 4.09 2.59
C PHE A 55 -21.76 4.43 2.78
N THR A 56 -22.32 4.07 3.93
CA THR A 56 -23.64 4.57 4.33
C THR A 56 -23.51 6.07 4.48
N ARG A 57 -24.24 6.77 3.61
CA ARG A 57 -24.42 8.22 3.65
C ARG A 57 -25.32 8.62 4.81
#